data_AF-A0A4R0G3L5-F1
#
_entry.id   AF-A0A4R0G3L5-F1
#
_cell.length_a   1.000
_cell.length_b   1.000
_cell.length_c   1.000
_cell.angle_alpha   90.00
_cell.angle_beta   90.00
_cell.angle_gamma   90.00
#
_symmetry.space_group_name_H-M   'P 1'
#
loop_
_entity.id
_entity.type
_entity.pdbx_description
1 polymer ?
#
loop_
_entity_poly.entity_id
_entity_poly.type
_entity_poly.pdbx_seq_one_letter_code
_entity_poly.pdbx_strand_id
1 'polypeptide(L)'
;MDLLSLLEVLKPLDHVVTVKVSNDVGLWDSLSKFAIAIIPALISFLALLFSYFQFKRNVRYQSEQFSLGIEQQLMALKLNTRLATEIELKKDVCKEVRTAFVGFMKYHVEVYQSKVSFQRLIDKIDDESIKQKIELNNIIISKTHLMIESKMLLDSYLDLNDQEDKEFFDQLNETTDIAIKGGDGSGYDLGYSQGKCSRQCFKYIERRRKEITSLVDTIGN
;
A
#
# COMPACT_ATOMS: atom_id res chain seq x y z
N MET A 1 -30.20 84.63 -9.12
CA MET A 1 -31.44 83.91 -8.75
C MET A 1 -31.36 83.59 -7.27
N ASP A 2 -31.36 84.53 -6.33
CA ASP A 2 -32.14 85.77 -6.17
C ASP A 2 -33.63 85.54 -6.00
N LEU A 3 -34.01 85.57 -4.71
CA LEU A 3 -35.27 85.99 -4.09
C LEU A 3 -35.69 87.43 -4.48
N LEU A 4 -35.43 87.81 -5.73
CA LEU A 4 -36.14 88.87 -6.44
C LEU A 4 -37.34 88.15 -7.07
N SER A 5 -38.58 88.55 -6.90
CA SER A 5 -39.10 89.90 -6.75
C SER A 5 -40.62 89.76 -6.78
N LEU A 6 -41.33 90.75 -6.23
CA LEU A 6 -42.78 90.99 -6.37
C LEU A 6 -43.66 90.01 -5.58
N LEU A 7 -44.29 90.36 -4.47
CA LEU A 7 -44.98 91.59 -4.11
C LEU A 7 -44.71 91.85 -2.61
N GLU A 8 -43.98 92.87 -2.18
CA GLU A 8 -44.31 94.28 -2.40
C GLU A 8 -45.80 94.50 -2.11
N VAL A 9 -46.12 94.85 -0.86
CA VAL A 9 -46.77 96.13 -0.50
C VAL A 9 -48.02 95.74 0.29
N LEU A 10 -47.99 95.71 1.63
CA LEU A 10 -48.25 96.91 2.41
C LEU A 10 -47.82 96.74 3.88
N LYS A 11 -47.31 97.86 4.38
CA LYS A 11 -46.92 98.26 5.73
C LYS A 11 -47.70 97.66 6.92
N PRO A 12 -47.06 97.70 8.12
CA PRO A 12 -47.48 96.99 9.32
C PRO A 12 -48.60 97.75 10.05
N LEU A 13 -49.47 97.02 10.75
CA LEU A 13 -50.27 97.55 11.83
C LEU A 13 -50.47 96.48 12.90
N ASP A 14 -50.35 96.95 14.13
CA ASP A 14 -50.41 96.25 15.40
C ASP A 14 -51.50 95.18 15.49
N HIS A 15 -51.18 94.11 16.22
CA HIS A 15 -52.04 93.00 16.64
C HIS A 15 -52.03 91.76 15.73
N VAL A 16 -50.88 91.09 15.68
CA VAL A 16 -50.84 89.66 15.33
C VAL A 16 -50.74 88.87 16.63
N VAL A 17 -51.88 88.34 17.07
CA VAL A 17 -51.96 87.27 18.06
C VAL A 17 -51.20 86.08 17.49
N THR A 18 -49.96 85.87 17.93
CA THR A 18 -49.22 84.64 17.67
C THR A 18 -49.83 83.54 18.51
N VAL A 19 -50.85 82.89 17.93
CA VAL A 19 -51.34 81.61 18.42
C VAL A 19 -50.18 80.64 18.37
N LYS A 20 -49.66 80.25 19.54
CA LYS A 20 -48.83 79.05 19.69
C LYS A 20 -49.64 77.88 19.17
N VAL A 21 -49.41 77.49 17.92
CA VAL A 21 -49.83 76.17 17.44
C VAL A 21 -48.85 75.20 18.10
N SER A 22 -49.23 74.74 19.29
CA SER A 22 -48.74 73.49 19.84
C SER A 22 -49.01 72.42 18.80
N ASN A 23 -47.98 72.05 18.06
CA ASN A 23 -48.00 70.87 17.22
C ASN A 23 -48.08 69.70 18.20
N ASP A 24 -49.28 69.21 18.41
CA ASP A 24 -49.56 68.03 19.22
C ASP A 24 -48.68 66.93 18.65
N VAL A 25 -47.68 66.51 19.41
CA VAL A 25 -46.69 65.50 19.01
C VAL A 25 -47.45 64.19 18.99
N GLY A 26 -48.17 63.98 17.89
CA GLY A 26 -49.10 62.89 17.75
C GLY A 26 -48.38 61.57 17.92
N LEU A 27 -49.07 60.63 18.55
CA LEU A 27 -48.65 59.24 18.76
C LEU A 27 -47.93 58.62 17.54
N TRP A 28 -48.22 59.09 16.33
CA TRP A 28 -47.56 58.75 15.06
C TRP A 28 -46.06 59.10 14.97
N ASP A 29 -45.60 60.25 15.48
CA ASP A 29 -44.17 60.61 15.45
C ASP A 29 -43.38 59.73 16.43
N SER A 30 -43.96 59.45 17.60
CA SER A 30 -43.41 58.53 18.60
C SER A 30 -43.39 57.07 18.10
N LEU A 31 -44.48 56.61 17.45
CA LEU A 31 -44.55 55.30 16.79
C LEU A 31 -43.54 55.17 15.65
N SER A 32 -43.36 56.21 14.85
CA SER A 32 -42.39 56.19 13.75
C SER A 32 -40.94 56.09 14.27
N LYS A 33 -40.59 56.84 15.32
CA LYS A 33 -39.28 56.79 15.96
C LYS A 33 -39.03 55.46 16.67
N PHE A 34 -40.06 54.88 17.29
CA PHE A 34 -40.01 53.56 17.90
C PHE A 34 -39.86 52.44 16.85
N ALA A 35 -40.58 52.52 15.74
CA ALA A 35 -40.44 51.60 14.62
C ALA A 35 -39.04 51.69 13.99
N ILE A 36 -38.51 52.90 13.75
CA ILE A 36 -37.16 53.09 13.21
C ILE A 36 -36.08 52.52 14.15
N ALA A 37 -36.30 52.57 15.47
CA ALA A 37 -35.38 52.00 16.45
C ALA A 37 -35.47 50.46 16.56
N ILE A 38 -36.65 49.87 16.39
CA ILE A 38 -36.89 48.43 16.62
C ILE A 38 -36.76 47.60 15.34
N ILE A 39 -37.11 48.15 14.18
CA ILE A 39 -37.02 47.46 12.89
C ILE A 39 -35.60 46.89 12.66
N PRO A 40 -34.49 47.62 12.90
CA PRO A 40 -33.14 47.08 12.74
C PRO A 40 -32.84 45.91 13.69
N ALA A 41 -33.33 45.98 14.94
CA ALA A 41 -33.17 44.91 15.92
C ALA A 41 -33.97 43.66 15.53
N LEU A 42 -35.18 43.83 14.98
CA LEU A 42 -36.05 42.76 14.54
C LEU A 42 -35.50 42.07 13.26
N ILE A 43 -34.98 42.86 12.32
CA ILE A 43 -34.29 42.35 11.13
C ILE A 43 -33.02 41.58 11.53
N SER A 44 -32.22 42.13 12.45
CA SER A 44 -31.01 41.45 12.95
C SER A 44 -31.35 40.15 13.68
N PHE A 45 -32.43 40.14 14.45
CA PHE A 45 -32.91 38.94 15.13
C PHE A 45 -33.37 37.87 14.13
N LEU A 46 -34.17 38.24 13.13
CA LEU A 46 -34.60 37.32 12.06
C LEU A 46 -33.40 36.79 11.26
N ALA A 47 -32.42 37.63 10.95
CA ALA A 47 -31.19 37.23 10.26
C ALA A 47 -30.37 36.25 11.10
N LEU A 48 -30.23 36.49 12.41
CA LEU A 48 -29.60 35.57 13.36
C LEU A 48 -30.32 34.23 13.44
N LEU A 49 -31.65 34.24 13.45
CA LEU A 49 -32.47 33.04 13.52
C LEU A 49 -32.35 32.20 12.24
N PHE A 50 -32.40 32.85 11.07
CA PHE A 50 -32.17 32.19 9.78
C PHE A 50 -30.74 31.66 9.65
N SER A 51 -29.75 32.44 10.07
CA SER A 51 -28.34 32.03 10.11
C SER A 51 -28.12 30.84 11.04
N TYR A 52 -28.78 30.82 12.20
CA TYR A 52 -28.74 29.69 13.14
C TYR A 52 -29.32 28.41 12.52
N PHE A 53 -30.47 28.50 11.84
CA PHE A 53 -31.06 27.36 11.15
C PHE A 53 -30.20 26.86 9.98
N GLN A 54 -29.64 27.78 9.17
CA GLN A 54 -28.70 27.42 8.11
C GLN A 54 -27.44 26.76 8.68
N PHE A 55 -26.83 27.35 9.70
CA PHE A 55 -25.66 26.80 10.38
C PHE A 55 -25.93 25.40 10.91
N LYS A 56 -27.06 25.18 11.59
CA LYS A 56 -27.43 23.86 12.11
C LYS A 56 -27.62 22.81 11.02
N ARG A 57 -28.18 23.18 9.86
CA ARG A 57 -28.23 22.30 8.68
C ARG A 57 -26.83 22.03 8.13
N ASN A 58 -26.01 23.06 7.98
CA ASN A 58 -24.67 22.96 7.37
C ASN A 58 -23.72 22.10 8.21
N VAL A 59 -23.77 22.22 9.54
CA VAL A 59 -22.96 21.40 10.46
C VAL A 59 -23.32 19.91 10.34
N ARG A 60 -24.60 19.57 10.18
CA ARG A 60 -25.02 18.16 9.98
C ARG A 60 -24.52 17.61 8.64
N TYR A 61 -24.67 18.37 7.56
CA TYR A 61 -24.15 17.96 6.25
C TYR A 61 -22.62 17.83 6.25
N GLN A 62 -21.92 18.77 6.87
CA GLN A 62 -20.46 18.68 7.03
C GLN A 62 -20.07 17.46 7.87
N SER A 63 -20.74 17.17 8.99
CA SER A 63 -20.37 16.01 9.82
C SER A 63 -20.57 14.70 9.07
N GLU A 64 -21.64 14.56 8.29
CA GLU A 64 -21.88 13.38 7.45
C GLU A 64 -20.82 13.24 6.35
N GLN A 65 -20.43 14.35 5.70
CA GLN A 65 -19.35 14.33 4.72
C GLN A 65 -17.98 14.02 5.35
N PHE A 66 -17.71 14.54 6.56
CA PHE A 66 -16.49 14.22 7.30
C PHE A 66 -16.46 12.75 7.72
N SER A 67 -17.56 12.17 8.20
CA SER A 67 -17.58 10.74 8.57
C SER A 67 -17.38 9.85 7.36
N LEU A 68 -18.05 10.14 6.24
CA LEU A 68 -17.86 9.40 4.99
C LEU A 68 -16.43 9.54 4.44
N GLY A 69 -15.86 10.75 4.53
CA GLY A 69 -14.48 11.01 4.11
C GLY A 69 -13.45 10.26 4.95
N ILE A 70 -13.63 10.24 6.29
CA ILE A 70 -12.77 9.48 7.20
C ILE A 70 -12.87 7.98 6.92
N GLU A 71 -14.08 7.47 6.71
CA GLU A 71 -14.30 6.04 6.42
C GLU A 71 -13.60 5.64 5.11
N GLN A 72 -13.73 6.44 4.06
CA GLN A 72 -13.03 6.22 2.79
C GLN A 72 -11.51 6.26 2.95
N GLN A 73 -10.97 7.24 3.69
CA GLN A 73 -9.54 7.34 3.97
C GLN A 73 -9.02 6.15 4.79
N LEU A 74 -9.77 5.71 5.80
CA LEU A 74 -9.41 4.52 6.59
C LEU A 74 -9.45 3.25 5.74
N MET A 75 -10.45 3.09 4.87
CA MET A 75 -10.54 1.96 3.96
C MET A 75 -9.38 1.93 2.97
N ALA A 76 -9.03 3.08 2.38
CA ALA A 76 -7.89 3.23 1.48
C ALA A 76 -6.56 2.95 2.21
N LEU A 77 -6.37 3.49 3.42
CA LEU A 77 -5.17 3.23 4.22
C LEU A 77 -5.03 1.74 4.54
N LYS A 78 -6.12 1.07 4.93
CA LYS A 78 -6.14 -0.36 5.22
C LYS A 78 -5.79 -1.19 3.99
N LEU A 79 -6.33 -0.84 2.83
CA LEU A 79 -6.02 -1.49 1.55
C LEU A 79 -4.54 -1.32 1.20
N ASN A 80 -4.04 -0.09 1.22
CA ASN A 80 -2.64 0.22 0.91
C ASN A 80 -1.66 -0.49 1.85
N THR A 81 -1.97 -0.54 3.15
CA THR A 81 -1.16 -1.27 4.13
C THR A 81 -1.16 -2.77 3.84
N ARG A 82 -2.31 -3.35 3.49
CA ARG A 82 -2.41 -4.77 3.12
C ARG A 82 -1.59 -5.09 1.87
N LEU A 83 -1.71 -4.26 0.83
CA LEU A 83 -0.96 -4.42 -0.42
C LEU A 83 0.55 -4.26 -0.19
N ALA A 84 0.97 -3.28 0.60
CA ALA A 84 2.37 -3.08 0.96
C ALA A 84 2.95 -4.30 1.70
N THR A 85 2.21 -4.87 2.66
CA THR A 85 2.61 -6.10 3.36
C THR A 85 2.71 -7.29 2.41
N GLU A 86 1.75 -7.44 1.49
CA GLU A 86 1.78 -8.53 0.50
C GLU A 86 2.98 -8.43 -0.44
N ILE A 87 3.30 -7.22 -0.89
CA ILE A 87 4.50 -6.94 -1.69
C ILE A 87 5.76 -7.35 -0.93
N GLU A 88 5.87 -6.98 0.35
CA GLU A 88 7.05 -7.29 1.16
C GLU A 88 7.20 -8.80 1.37
N LEU A 89 6.11 -9.50 1.70
CA LEU A 89 6.11 -10.96 1.82
C LEU A 89 6.57 -11.64 0.52
N LYS A 90 6.09 -11.19 -0.65
CA LYS A 90 6.53 -11.75 -1.94
C LYS A 90 8.01 -11.49 -2.23
N LYS A 91 8.56 -10.34 -1.82
CA LYS A 91 10.00 -10.05 -1.95
C LYS A 91 10.84 -10.97 -1.07
N ASP A 92 10.41 -11.18 0.17
CA ASP A 92 11.10 -12.07 1.11
C ASP A 92 11.11 -13.50 0.58
N VAL A 93 9.98 -14.01 0.10
CA VAL A 93 9.91 -15.32 -0.57
C VAL A 93 10.91 -15.43 -1.73
N CYS A 94 11.00 -14.41 -2.59
CA CYS A 94 11.97 -14.41 -3.68
C CYS A 94 13.44 -14.46 -3.20
N LYS A 95 13.74 -13.82 -2.07
CA LYS A 95 15.08 -13.82 -1.46
C LYS A 95 15.40 -15.16 -0.82
N GLU A 96 14.44 -15.76 -0.12
CA GLU A 96 14.55 -17.08 0.50
C GLU A 96 14.74 -18.16 -0.56
N VAL A 97 13.92 -18.17 -1.62
CA VAL A 97 14.06 -19.11 -2.74
C VAL A 97 15.44 -18.99 -3.40
N ARG A 98 15.93 -17.76 -3.64
CA ARG A 98 17.28 -17.57 -4.20
C ARG A 98 18.36 -18.15 -3.28
N THR A 99 18.25 -17.91 -1.98
CA THR A 99 19.23 -18.37 -0.98
C THR A 99 19.22 -19.89 -0.87
N ALA A 100 18.03 -20.49 -0.76
CA ALA A 100 17.81 -21.92 -0.74
C ALA A 100 18.35 -22.58 -2.02
N PHE A 101 18.10 -21.97 -3.19
CA PHE A 101 18.59 -22.44 -4.48
C PHE A 101 20.12 -22.44 -4.57
N VAL A 102 20.79 -21.39 -4.10
CA VAL A 102 22.26 -21.35 -4.06
C VAL A 102 22.82 -22.43 -3.13
N GLY A 103 22.21 -22.60 -1.95
CA GLY A 103 22.56 -23.68 -1.02
C GLY A 103 22.39 -25.05 -1.65
N PHE A 104 21.23 -25.29 -2.28
CA PHE A 104 20.91 -26.49 -3.04
C PHE A 104 22.01 -26.79 -4.06
N MET A 105 22.33 -25.84 -4.93
CA MET A 105 23.35 -26.05 -5.96
C MET A 105 24.73 -26.37 -5.39
N LYS A 106 25.15 -25.66 -4.34
CA LYS A 106 26.43 -25.91 -3.66
C LYS A 106 26.52 -27.33 -3.12
N TYR A 107 25.51 -27.79 -2.38
CA TYR A 107 25.54 -29.11 -1.77
C TYR A 107 25.47 -30.23 -2.81
N HIS A 108 24.75 -30.04 -3.92
CA HIS A 108 24.73 -31.00 -5.03
C HIS A 108 26.11 -31.20 -5.65
N VAL A 109 26.90 -30.13 -5.82
CA VAL A 109 28.28 -30.24 -6.33
C VAL A 109 29.16 -31.01 -5.34
N GLU A 110 29.09 -30.70 -4.05
CA GLU A 110 29.90 -31.35 -3.02
C GLU A 110 29.56 -32.85 -2.90
N VAL A 111 28.27 -33.22 -2.97
CA VAL A 111 27.82 -34.62 -2.98
C VAL A 111 28.31 -35.32 -4.25
N TYR A 112 28.11 -34.72 -5.42
CA TYR A 112 28.53 -35.30 -6.70
C TYR A 112 30.03 -35.60 -6.73
N GLN A 113 30.87 -34.61 -6.40
CA GLN A 113 32.32 -34.76 -6.40
C GLN A 113 32.77 -35.86 -5.44
N SER A 114 32.14 -35.92 -4.26
CA SER A 114 32.46 -36.94 -3.26
C SER A 114 32.02 -38.33 -3.72
N LYS A 115 30.86 -38.45 -4.38
CA LYS A 115 30.37 -39.71 -4.96
C LYS A 115 31.27 -40.22 -6.08
N VAL A 116 31.66 -39.36 -7.01
CA VAL A 116 32.58 -39.71 -8.11
C VAL A 116 33.94 -40.15 -7.54
N SER A 117 34.47 -39.42 -6.55
CA SER A 117 35.73 -39.78 -5.90
C SER A 117 35.63 -41.11 -5.17
N PHE A 118 34.51 -41.37 -4.47
CA PHE A 118 34.26 -42.63 -3.79
C PHE A 118 34.18 -43.81 -4.76
N GLN A 119 33.49 -43.64 -5.89
CA GLN A 119 33.37 -44.68 -6.94
C GLN A 119 34.73 -45.06 -7.51
N ARG A 120 35.66 -44.10 -7.68
CA ARG A 120 37.04 -44.37 -8.14
C ARG A 120 37.88 -45.20 -7.15
N LEU A 121 37.45 -45.30 -5.90
CA LEU A 121 38.13 -46.03 -4.82
C LEU A 121 37.43 -47.35 -4.47
N ILE A 122 36.33 -47.70 -5.14
CA ILE A 122 35.46 -48.80 -4.70
C ILE A 122 36.20 -50.14 -4.68
N ASP A 123 36.99 -50.42 -5.72
CA ASP A 123 37.75 -51.67 -5.90
C ASP A 123 39.11 -51.67 -5.17
N LYS A 124 39.50 -50.56 -4.55
CA LYS A 124 40.79 -50.43 -3.85
C LYS A 124 40.68 -50.85 -2.39
N ILE A 125 41.54 -51.76 -1.93
CA ILE A 125 41.42 -52.40 -0.60
C ILE A 125 42.59 -52.02 0.33
N ASP A 126 43.53 -51.19 -0.12
CA ASP A 126 44.62 -50.71 0.74
C ASP A 126 44.11 -49.80 1.88
N ASP A 127 44.86 -49.76 2.99
CA ASP A 127 44.49 -49.04 4.21
C ASP A 127 44.27 -47.53 3.96
N GLU A 128 45.01 -46.94 3.03
CA GLU A 128 44.86 -45.52 2.67
C GLU A 128 43.55 -45.28 1.92
N SER A 129 43.24 -46.10 0.91
CA SER A 129 41.97 -46.06 0.19
C SER A 129 40.77 -46.32 1.09
N ILE A 130 40.89 -47.20 2.10
CA ILE A 130 39.83 -47.44 3.09
C ILE A 130 39.59 -46.18 3.93
N LYS A 131 40.65 -45.53 4.42
CA LYS A 131 40.53 -44.26 5.18
C LYS A 131 39.87 -43.17 4.35
N GLN A 132 40.29 -43.00 3.10
CA GLN A 132 39.70 -42.03 2.18
C GLN A 132 38.23 -42.34 1.89
N LYS A 133 37.84 -43.60 1.73
CA LYS A 133 36.44 -44.01 1.56
C LYS A 133 35.58 -43.63 2.77
N ILE A 134 36.08 -43.83 3.99
CA ILE A 134 35.35 -43.45 5.22
C ILE A 134 35.14 -41.93 5.26
N GLU A 135 36.18 -41.14 4.97
CA GLU A 135 36.10 -39.69 4.93
C GLU A 135 35.10 -39.20 3.88
N LEU A 136 35.21 -39.69 2.65
CA LEU A 136 34.28 -39.38 1.56
C LEU A 136 32.84 -39.77 1.91
N ASN A 137 32.63 -40.93 2.54
CA ASN A 137 31.30 -41.36 2.96
C ASN A 137 30.70 -40.42 4.03
N ASN A 138 31.50 -39.96 4.98
CA ASN A 138 31.05 -38.98 5.98
C ASN A 138 30.66 -37.64 5.33
N ILE A 139 31.44 -37.19 4.34
CA ILE A 139 31.10 -35.99 3.55
C ILE A 139 29.81 -36.23 2.78
N ILE A 140 29.67 -37.35 2.08
CA ILE A 140 28.45 -37.72 1.34
C ILE A 140 27.23 -37.65 2.27
N ILE A 141 27.28 -38.28 3.44
CA ILE A 141 26.14 -38.30 4.38
C ILE A 141 25.82 -36.87 4.85
N SER A 142 26.82 -36.14 5.32
CA SER A 142 26.65 -34.77 5.85
C SER A 142 26.07 -33.82 4.80
N LYS A 143 26.63 -33.85 3.59
CA LYS A 143 26.21 -32.95 2.51
C LYS A 143 24.89 -33.36 1.87
N THR A 144 24.59 -34.66 1.81
CA THR A 144 23.27 -35.15 1.38
C THR A 144 22.18 -34.67 2.33
N HIS A 145 22.43 -34.61 3.64
CA HIS A 145 21.45 -34.07 4.57
C HIS A 145 21.13 -32.59 4.29
N LEU A 146 22.16 -31.75 4.17
CA LEU A 146 21.99 -30.32 3.86
C LEU A 146 21.36 -30.09 2.48
N MET A 147 21.70 -30.96 1.53
CA MET A 147 21.12 -30.98 0.19
C MET A 147 19.59 -31.24 0.26
N ILE A 148 19.17 -32.25 1.02
CA ILE A 148 17.75 -32.56 1.22
C ILE A 148 17.02 -31.41 1.93
N GLU A 149 17.62 -30.82 2.96
CA GLU A 149 17.02 -29.67 3.67
C GLU A 149 16.77 -28.49 2.73
N SER A 150 17.78 -28.13 1.92
CA SER A 150 17.65 -27.05 0.95
C SER A 150 16.59 -27.35 -0.11
N LYS A 151 16.45 -28.61 -0.52
CA LYS A 151 15.42 -29.07 -1.44
C LYS A 151 14.02 -28.96 -0.81
N MET A 152 13.83 -29.46 0.41
CA MET A 152 12.55 -29.39 1.11
C MET A 152 12.09 -27.94 1.28
N LEU A 153 13.02 -27.03 1.57
CA LEU A 153 12.72 -25.61 1.64
C LEU A 153 12.24 -25.08 0.28
N LEU A 154 12.93 -25.41 -0.83
CA LEU A 154 12.50 -25.02 -2.17
C LEU A 154 11.12 -25.60 -2.52
N ASP A 155 10.93 -26.90 -2.30
CA ASP A 155 9.68 -27.62 -2.58
C ASP A 155 8.49 -26.98 -1.84
N SER A 156 8.72 -26.40 -0.65
CA SER A 156 7.68 -25.73 0.15
C SER A 156 7.13 -24.45 -0.47
N TYR A 157 7.84 -23.82 -1.41
CA TYR A 157 7.39 -22.61 -2.11
C TYR A 157 6.70 -22.90 -3.45
N LEU A 158 6.74 -24.15 -3.93
CA LEU A 158 6.22 -24.52 -5.24
C LEU A 158 4.77 -24.96 -5.14
N ASP A 159 3.91 -24.41 -6.00
CA ASP A 159 2.54 -24.90 -6.16
C ASP A 159 2.50 -25.98 -7.25
N LEU A 160 2.39 -27.25 -6.83
CA LEU A 160 2.39 -28.38 -7.78
C LEU A 160 1.13 -28.46 -8.66
N ASN A 161 0.12 -27.61 -8.42
CA ASN A 161 -1.01 -27.44 -9.33
C ASN A 161 -0.66 -26.52 -10.51
N ASP A 162 0.36 -25.69 -10.37
CA ASP A 162 0.90 -24.85 -11.42
C ASP A 162 1.94 -25.62 -12.25
N GLN A 163 1.78 -25.61 -13.57
CA GLN A 163 2.60 -26.41 -14.46
C GLN A 163 4.08 -25.95 -14.48
N GLU A 164 4.36 -24.65 -14.35
CA GLU A 164 5.73 -24.14 -14.35
C GLU A 164 6.45 -24.49 -13.04
N ASP A 165 5.75 -24.43 -11.90
CA ASP A 165 6.28 -24.85 -10.60
C ASP A 165 6.51 -26.35 -10.55
N LYS A 166 5.63 -27.15 -11.17
CA LYS A 166 5.83 -28.59 -11.32
C LYS A 166 7.06 -28.92 -12.17
N GLU A 167 7.28 -28.21 -13.29
CA GLU A 167 8.50 -28.37 -14.09
C GLU A 167 9.76 -28.03 -13.28
N PHE A 168 9.69 -27.01 -12.43
CA PHE A 168 10.81 -26.66 -11.55
C PHE A 168 11.07 -27.77 -10.52
N PHE A 169 10.02 -28.30 -9.89
CA PHE A 169 10.09 -29.44 -8.97
C PHE A 169 10.72 -30.67 -9.61
N ASP A 170 10.28 -31.03 -10.83
CA ASP A 170 10.83 -32.17 -11.57
C ASP A 170 12.32 -31.98 -11.89
N GLN A 171 12.73 -30.77 -12.27
CA GLN A 171 14.14 -30.44 -12.52
C GLN A 171 15.00 -30.47 -11.25
N LEU A 172 14.45 -30.08 -10.10
CA LEU A 172 15.11 -30.23 -8.80
C LEU A 172 15.37 -31.71 -8.51
N ASN A 173 14.36 -32.57 -8.70
CA ASN A 173 14.49 -34.01 -8.51
C ASN A 173 15.52 -34.64 -9.45
N GLU A 174 15.52 -34.27 -10.74
CA GLU A 174 16.52 -34.72 -11.71
C GLU A 174 17.94 -34.37 -11.27
N THR A 175 18.15 -33.11 -10.82
CA THR A 175 19.46 -32.65 -10.34
C THR A 175 19.90 -33.42 -9.10
N THR A 176 18.98 -33.69 -8.17
CA THR A 176 19.23 -34.50 -6.98
C THR A 176 19.61 -35.93 -7.33
N ASP A 177 18.90 -36.57 -8.25
CA ASP A 177 19.19 -37.94 -8.69
C ASP A 177 20.59 -38.06 -9.30
N ILE A 178 20.97 -37.10 -10.17
CA ILE A 178 22.31 -37.02 -10.76
C ILE A 178 23.38 -36.91 -9.67
N ALA A 179 23.21 -35.99 -8.71
CA ALA A 179 24.17 -35.78 -7.63
C ALA A 179 24.36 -37.02 -6.75
N ILE A 180 23.28 -37.68 -6.35
CA ILE A 180 23.33 -38.86 -5.48
C ILE A 180 23.98 -40.06 -6.18
N LYS A 181 23.71 -40.23 -7.47
CA LYS A 181 24.29 -41.32 -8.28
C LYS A 181 25.73 -41.07 -8.69
N GLY A 182 26.23 -39.84 -8.56
CA GLY A 182 27.53 -39.42 -9.10
C GLY A 182 27.53 -39.24 -10.62
N GLY A 183 26.35 -39.29 -11.24
CA GLY A 183 26.16 -39.01 -12.66
C GLY A 183 27.02 -39.84 -13.61
N ASP A 184 27.47 -39.18 -14.68
CA ASP A 184 28.41 -39.73 -15.66
C ASP A 184 29.89 -39.67 -15.23
N GLY A 185 30.19 -39.06 -14.07
CA GLY A 185 31.53 -38.91 -13.52
C GLY A 185 32.40 -37.80 -14.15
N SER A 186 31.89 -37.09 -15.16
CA SER A 186 32.57 -35.99 -15.87
C SER A 186 32.21 -34.61 -15.32
N GLY A 187 31.06 -34.50 -14.65
CA GLY A 187 30.47 -33.24 -14.17
C GLY A 187 29.64 -32.50 -15.21
N TYR A 188 29.64 -32.95 -16.47
CA TYR A 188 28.88 -32.31 -17.55
C TYR A 188 27.37 -32.44 -17.34
N ASP A 189 26.91 -33.63 -16.97
CA ASP A 189 25.52 -33.92 -16.69
C ASP A 189 24.93 -33.08 -15.54
N LEU A 190 25.68 -32.96 -14.44
CA LEU A 190 25.32 -32.11 -13.33
C LEU A 190 25.30 -30.64 -13.78
N GLY A 191 26.36 -30.15 -14.43
CA GLY A 191 26.44 -28.76 -14.88
C GLY A 191 25.29 -28.38 -15.82
N TYR A 192 24.92 -29.29 -16.73
CA TYR A 192 23.78 -29.12 -17.63
C TYR A 192 22.45 -29.06 -16.87
N SER A 193 22.22 -29.98 -15.93
CA SER A 193 21.00 -29.97 -15.10
C SER A 193 20.92 -28.73 -14.21
N GLN A 194 22.04 -28.29 -13.62
CA GLN A 194 22.12 -27.06 -12.84
C GLN A 194 21.78 -25.81 -13.67
N GLY A 195 22.23 -25.77 -14.93
CA GLY A 195 21.87 -24.70 -15.87
C GLY A 195 20.37 -24.65 -16.15
N LYS A 196 19.73 -25.80 -16.41
CA LYS A 196 18.28 -25.88 -16.58
C LYS A 196 17.53 -25.46 -15.31
N CYS A 197 17.94 -25.97 -14.16
CA CYS A 197 17.33 -25.68 -12.87
C CYS A 197 17.47 -24.18 -12.51
N SER A 198 18.61 -23.56 -12.84
CA SER A 198 18.83 -22.12 -12.68
C SER A 198 17.88 -21.28 -13.53
N ARG A 199 17.58 -21.74 -14.75
CA ARG A 199 16.61 -21.08 -15.63
C ARG A 199 15.19 -21.16 -15.06
N GLN A 200 14.79 -22.31 -14.50
CA GLN A 200 13.47 -22.44 -13.88
C GLN A 200 13.36 -21.60 -12.60
N CYS A 201 14.38 -21.59 -11.75
CA CYS A 201 14.45 -20.70 -10.58
C CYS A 201 14.33 -19.22 -10.98
N PHE A 202 15.02 -18.80 -12.05
CA PHE A 202 14.90 -17.45 -12.57
C PHE A 202 13.47 -17.12 -13.02
N LYS A 203 12.83 -18.00 -13.80
CA LYS A 203 11.44 -17.82 -14.25
C LYS A 203 10.47 -17.73 -13.07
N TYR A 204 10.61 -18.60 -12.07
CA TYR A 204 9.81 -18.55 -10.84
C TYR A 204 9.89 -17.16 -10.19
N ILE A 205 11.11 -16.67 -9.97
CA ILE A 205 11.34 -15.34 -9.37
C ILE A 205 10.80 -14.22 -10.28
N GLU A 206 10.97 -14.33 -11.59
CA GLU A 206 10.46 -13.34 -12.55
C GLU A 206 8.93 -13.24 -12.50
N ARG A 207 8.24 -14.37 -12.43
CA ARG A 207 6.78 -14.43 -12.28
C ARG A 207 6.31 -13.76 -11.00
N ARG A 208 6.94 -14.08 -9.86
CA ARG A 208 6.64 -13.41 -8.58
C ARG A 208 6.94 -11.91 -8.62
N ARG A 209 7.97 -11.47 -9.34
CA ARG A 209 8.25 -10.04 -9.57
C ARG A 209 7.16 -9.36 -10.38
N LYS A 210 6.65 -9.99 -11.44
CA LYS A 210 5.53 -9.45 -12.23
C LYS A 210 4.27 -9.31 -11.39
N GLU A 211 3.98 -10.28 -10.53
CA GLU A 211 2.89 -10.16 -9.54
C GLU A 211 3.10 -8.96 -8.62
N ILE A 212 4.31 -8.76 -8.07
CA ILE A 212 4.63 -7.58 -7.25
C ILE A 212 4.39 -6.28 -8.01
N THR A 213 4.88 -6.16 -9.25
CA THR A 213 4.68 -4.95 -10.06
C THR A 213 3.19 -4.68 -10.29
N SER A 214 2.39 -5.71 -10.58
CA SER A 214 0.94 -5.55 -10.77
C SER A 214 0.22 -5.06 -9.49
N LEU A 215 0.69 -5.48 -8.31
CA LEU A 215 0.15 -5.00 -7.03
C LEU A 215 0.54 -3.54 -6.77
N VAL A 216 1.76 -3.14 -7.13
CA VAL A 216 2.21 -1.74 -7.03
C VAL A 216 1.38 -0.83 -7.93
N ASP A 217 1.10 -1.25 -9.17
CA ASP A 217 0.27 -0.49 -10.11
C ASP A 217 -1.18 -0.32 -9.61
N THR A 218 -1.65 -1.24 -8.75
CA THR A 218 -2.95 -1.14 -8.08
C THR A 218 -2.97 -0.10 -6.96
N ILE A 219 -1.82 0.23 -6.35
CA ILE A 219 -1.69 1.28 -5.31
C ILE A 219 -1.60 2.68 -5.95
N GLY A 220 -1.07 2.76 -7.19
CA GLY A 220 -0.84 4.02 -7.90
C GLY A 220 -2.07 4.60 -8.62
N ASN A 221 -3.15 3.82 -8.76
CA ASN A 221 -4.43 4.23 -9.34
C ASN A 221 -5.50 4.38 -8.25
#